data_AF-A0A0S8B1J7-F1
#
_entry.id   AF-A0A0S8B1J7-F1
#
_cell.length_a   1.000
_cell.length_b   1.000
_cell.length_c   1.000
_cell.angle_alpha   90.00
_cell.angle_beta   90.00
_cell.angle_gamma   90.00
#
_symmetry.space_group_name_H-M   'P 1'
#
loop_
_entity.id
_entity.type
_entity.pdbx_description
1 polymer ?
#
loop_
_entity_poly.entity_id
_entity_poly.type
_entity_poly.pdbx_seq_one_letter_code
_entity_poly.pdbx_strand_id
1 'polypeptide(L)' 'MPIPTEPIGSIPRSRDLHEAMQAFAAGAIHGDAMERALDEAVYDTIEQLEAAGSPVMVDGEQAKPSF' A
#
# COMPACT_ATOMS: atom_id res chain seq x y z
N MET A 1 25.82 -6.06 16.31
CA MET A 1 24.79 -5.26 15.61
C MET A 1 24.29 -6.10 14.44
N PRO A 2 22.98 -6.33 14.30
CA PRO A 2 22.44 -6.97 13.10
C PRO A 2 22.70 -6.09 11.87
N ILE A 3 22.82 -6.71 10.70
CA ILE A 3 22.92 -5.98 9.42
C ILE A 3 21.53 -5.39 9.13
N PRO A 4 21.40 -4.07 8.90
CA PRO A 4 20.13 -3.47 8.52
C PRO A 4 19.59 -4.06 7.21
N THR A 5 18.29 -4.32 7.14
CA THR A 5 17.60 -4.82 5.94
C THR A 5 16.46 -3.89 5.58
N GLU A 6 16.23 -3.63 4.30
CA GLU A 6 15.11 -2.80 3.85
C GLU A 6 14.35 -3.45 2.68
N PRO A 7 13.05 -3.15 2.50
CA PRO A 7 12.32 -3.48 1.28
C PRO A 7 12.80 -2.64 0.09
N ILE A 8 12.83 -3.23 -1.12
CA ILE A 8 13.27 -2.52 -2.33
C ILE A 8 12.15 -1.68 -2.98
N GLY A 9 10.89 -1.96 -2.70
CA GLY A 9 9.77 -1.28 -3.34
C GLY A 9 8.42 -1.92 -3.01
N SER A 10 7.75 -2.45 -4.03
CA SER A 10 6.39 -2.98 -3.91
C SER A 10 6.18 -4.00 -2.79
N ILE A 11 5.03 -3.85 -2.12
CA ILE A 11 4.50 -4.77 -1.12
C ILE A 11 3.16 -5.29 -1.64
N PRO A 12 2.79 -6.56 -1.39
CA PRO A 12 1.51 -7.10 -1.85
C PRO A 12 0.34 -6.23 -1.40
N ARG A 13 -0.49 -5.78 -2.35
CA ARG A 13 -1.70 -5.02 -2.05
C ARG A 13 -2.69 -5.89 -1.30
N SER A 14 -3.36 -5.31 -0.30
CA SER A 14 -4.41 -5.98 0.45
C SER A 14 -5.57 -6.41 -0.46
N ARG A 15 -6.41 -7.31 0.04
CA ARG A 15 -7.67 -7.67 -0.64
C ARG A 15 -8.54 -6.44 -0.84
N ASP A 16 -8.66 -5.61 0.18
CA ASP A 16 -9.53 -4.44 0.19
C ASP A 16 -9.10 -3.42 -0.87
N LEU A 17 -7.78 -3.21 -1.04
CA LEU A 17 -7.27 -2.35 -2.09
C LEU A 17 -7.56 -2.92 -3.49
N HIS A 18 -7.41 -4.23 -3.68
CA HIS A 18 -7.79 -4.87 -4.96
C HIS A 18 -9.28 -4.72 -5.27
N GLU A 19 -10.15 -4.90 -4.28
CA GLU A 19 -11.59 -4.75 -4.43
C GLU A 19 -11.97 -3.30 -4.75
N ALA A 20 -11.34 -2.31 -4.10
CA ALA A 20 -11.52 -0.90 -4.41
C ALA A 20 -11.06 -0.55 -5.85
N MET A 21 -9.89 -1.05 -6.27
CA MET A 21 -9.39 -0.85 -7.63
C MET A 21 -10.34 -1.43 -8.69
N GLN A 22 -10.90 -2.62 -8.44
CA GLN A 22 -11.88 -3.24 -9.32
C GLN A 22 -13.20 -2.46 -9.36
N ALA A 23 -13.69 -2.00 -8.20
CA ALA A 23 -14.89 -1.17 -8.11
C ALA A 23 -14.71 0.17 -8.83
N PHE A 24 -13.54 0.79 -8.73
CA PHE A 24 -13.22 2.04 -9.43
C PHE A 24 -13.18 1.82 -10.94
N ALA A 25 -12.51 0.75 -11.41
CA ALA A 25 -12.48 0.39 -12.82
C ALA A 25 -13.88 0.08 -13.39
N ALA A 26 -14.79 -0.46 -12.57
CA ALA A 26 -16.17 -0.70 -12.92
C ALA A 26 -17.08 0.55 -12.82
N GLY A 27 -16.55 1.69 -12.36
CA GLY A 27 -17.32 2.92 -12.13
C GLY A 27 -18.27 2.86 -10.93
N ALA A 28 -18.11 1.87 -10.05
CA ALA A 28 -18.94 1.70 -8.85
C ALA A 28 -18.52 2.62 -7.70
N ILE A 29 -17.27 3.10 -7.69
CA ILE A 29 -16.77 4.13 -6.78
C ILE A 29 -16.09 5.26 -7.59
N HIS A 30 -15.98 6.44 -6.98
CA HIS A 30 -15.40 7.63 -7.60
C HIS A 30 -14.02 7.98 -7.00
N GLY A 31 -13.37 9.02 -7.56
CA GLY A 31 -12.00 9.42 -7.25
C GLY A 31 -11.72 9.51 -5.75
N ASP A 32 -12.51 10.27 -5.00
CA ASP A 32 -12.32 10.45 -3.55
C ASP A 32 -12.36 9.13 -2.76
N ALA A 33 -13.17 8.17 -3.19
CA ALA A 33 -13.25 6.86 -2.55
C ALA A 33 -12.04 5.99 -2.90
N MET A 34 -11.56 6.06 -4.13
CA MET A 34 -10.33 5.38 -4.55
C MET A 34 -9.09 5.98 -3.87
N GLU A 35 -9.02 7.31 -3.75
CA GLU A 35 -7.91 8.01 -3.07
C GLU A 35 -7.82 7.61 -1.59
N ARG A 36 -8.95 7.57 -0.87
CA ARG A 36 -8.97 7.07 0.51
C ARG A 36 -8.50 5.61 0.62
N ALA A 37 -8.88 4.74 -0.31
CA ALA A 37 -8.44 3.34 -0.28
C ALA A 37 -6.92 3.22 -0.52
N LEU A 38 -6.34 4.07 -1.37
CA LEU A 38 -4.89 4.14 -1.56
C LEU A 38 -4.19 4.64 -0.29
N ASP A 39 -4.70 5.71 0.33
CA ASP A 39 -4.14 6.28 1.56
C ASP A 39 -4.18 5.27 2.71
N GLU A 40 -5.32 4.59 2.91
CA GLU A 40 -5.48 3.55 3.92
C GLU A 40 -4.48 2.40 3.70
N ALA A 41 -4.25 1.99 2.46
CA ALA A 41 -3.28 0.93 2.15
C ALA A 41 -1.82 1.37 2.39
N VAL A 42 -1.47 2.62 2.12
CA VAL A 42 -0.15 3.18 2.46
C VAL A 42 0.01 3.23 3.98
N TYR A 43 -1.02 3.65 4.71
CA TYR A 43 -0.99 3.72 6.18
C TYR A 43 -0.78 2.34 6.81
N ASP A 44 -1.55 1.34 6.38
CA ASP A 44 -1.41 -0.05 6.82
C ASP A 44 -0.01 -0.61 6.48
N THR A 45 0.52 -0.29 5.30
CA THR A 45 1.90 -0.67 4.93
C THR A 45 2.93 -0.13 5.91
N ILE A 46 2.80 1.14 6.31
CA ILE A 46 3.71 1.78 7.27
C ILE A 46 3.56 1.12 8.65
N GLU A 47 2.34 0.93 9.14
CA GLU A 47 2.10 0.29 10.44
C GLU A 47 2.68 -1.13 10.49
N GLN A 48 2.52 -1.92 9.42
CA GLN A 48 3.07 -3.27 9.34
C GLN A 48 4.60 -3.28 9.28
N LEU A 49 5.22 -2.34 8.57
CA LEU A 49 6.69 -2.21 8.51
C LEU A 49 7.27 -1.79 9.87
N GLU A 50 6.61 -0.89 10.59
CA GLU A 50 6.98 -0.51 11.95
C GLU A 50 6.88 -1.72 12.90
N ALA A 51 5.77 -2.45 12.86
CA ALA A 51 5.56 -3.65 13.66
C ALA A 51 6.58 -4.76 13.35
N ALA A 52 7.03 -4.85 12.10
CA ALA A 52 8.08 -5.78 11.66
C ALA A 52 9.50 -5.34 12.06
N GLY A 53 9.67 -4.14 12.61
CA GLY A 53 10.98 -3.58 12.95
C GLY A 53 11.81 -3.19 11.74
N SER A 54 11.17 -2.84 10.62
CA SER A 54 11.87 -2.34 9.44
C SER A 54 12.64 -1.07 9.80
N PRO A 55 13.95 -0.97 9.48
CA PRO A 55 14.73 0.24 9.73
C PRO A 55 14.40 1.39 8.77
N VAL A 56 13.70 1.11 7.67
CA VAL A 56 13.31 2.08 6.63
C VAL A 56 11.85 1.86 6.27
N MET A 57 11.07 2.95 6.21
CA MET A 57 9.67 2.93 5.82
C MET A 57 9.53 3.25 4.34
N VAL A 58 8.65 2.52 3.66
CA VAL A 58 8.31 2.71 2.24
C VAL A 58 6.79 2.72 2.07
N ASP A 59 6.32 3.34 0.99
CA ASP A 59 4.89 3.39 0.63
C ASP A 59 4.36 2.07 0.06
N GLY A 60 5.23 1.07 -0.10
CA GLY A 60 4.92 -0.24 -0.68
C GLY A 60 4.36 -0.17 -2.10
N GLU A 61 4.51 0.96 -2.79
CA GLU A 61 3.94 1.24 -4.12
C GLU A 61 2.42 1.01 -4.21
N GLN A 62 1.69 1.17 -3.10
CA GLN A 62 0.25 0.89 -3.04
C GLN A 62 -0.52 1.76 -4.06
N ALA A 63 -0.08 3.01 -4.26
CA ALA A 63 -0.70 3.98 -5.17
C ALA A 63 -0.17 3.97 -6.63
N LYS A 64 0.83 3.13 -6.97
CA LYS A 64 1.42 3.11 -8.33
C LYS A 64 0.79 2.03 -9.22
N PRO A 65 0.18 2.39 -10.38
CA PRO A 65 -0.46 1.39 -11.24
C PRO A 65 0.54 0.51 -12.03
N SER A 66 1.78 0.98 -12.23
CA SER A 66 2.89 0.27 -12.90
C SER A 66 4.22 0.75 -12.35
N PHE A 67 5.25 -0.09 -12.43
CA PHE A 67 6.66 0.23 -12.14
C PHE A 67 7.48 0.34 -13.43
#